data_AF-H1G336-F1
#
_entry.id   AF-H1G336-F1
#
_cell.length_a   1.000
_cell.length_b   1.000
_cell.length_c   1.000
_cell.angle_alpha   90.00
_cell.angle_beta   90.00
_cell.angle_gamma   90.00
#
_symmetry.space_group_name_H-M   'P 1'
#
loop_
_entity.id
_entity.type
_entity.pdbx_description
1 polymer ?
#
loop_
_entity_poly.entity_id
_entity_poly.type
_entity_poly.pdbx_seq_one_letter_code
_entity_poly.pdbx_strand_id
1 'polypeptide(L)'
;MLARDTGWRQGDLLTREAAAQLGLVETADDGVRAIIITHDCDISHEAEHCLEVILADVIGDATLDPQLSYAKNPRRLHLAYHVADRSPLILELRHGNRHPISKDAFAKYAARDDSVSLPTESKRVLKQWLAARYGRPAFPNAFENRLSKRSGKREVKNWIARILEPEARHLVGLFFDLGAQR
;
A
#
# COMPACT_ATOMS: atom_id res chain seq x y z
N MET A 1 12.01 -15.68 -17.99
CA MET A 1 12.56 -15.44 -16.64
C MET A 1 12.99 -13.98 -16.54
N LEU A 2 12.58 -13.26 -15.49
CA LEU A 2 13.05 -11.89 -15.26
C LEU A 2 14.53 -11.94 -14.85
N ALA A 3 15.36 -11.13 -15.49
CA ALA A 3 16.79 -11.07 -15.19
C ALA A 3 17.05 -10.45 -13.80
N ARG A 4 18.20 -10.78 -13.18
CA ARG A 4 18.60 -10.26 -11.86
C ARG A 4 18.70 -8.74 -11.80
N ASP A 5 19.00 -8.12 -12.92
CA ASP A 5 19.14 -6.68 -13.11
C ASP A 5 17.86 -5.99 -13.61
N THR A 6 16.71 -6.66 -13.48
CA THR A 6 15.43 -6.08 -13.91
C THR A 6 15.21 -4.68 -13.34
N GLY A 7 14.65 -3.78 -14.15
CA GLY A 7 14.28 -2.43 -13.75
C GLY A 7 13.04 -2.36 -12.86
N TRP A 8 12.30 -3.47 -12.72
CA TRP A 8 11.05 -3.54 -11.97
C TRP A 8 11.25 -3.47 -10.46
N ARG A 9 10.42 -2.69 -9.79
CA ARG A 9 10.44 -2.49 -8.34
C ARG A 9 9.02 -2.55 -7.75
N GLN A 10 8.94 -2.86 -6.47
CA GLN A 10 7.73 -2.71 -5.69
C GLN A 10 7.26 -1.26 -5.74
N GLY A 11 5.99 -1.08 -6.10
CA GLY A 11 5.37 0.21 -6.35
C GLY A 11 5.39 0.66 -7.82
N ASP A 12 6.01 -0.09 -8.73
CA ASP A 12 5.92 0.21 -10.15
C ASP A 12 4.50 -0.06 -10.66
N LEU A 13 4.07 0.75 -11.62
CA LEU A 13 2.80 0.60 -12.31
C LEU A 13 2.98 -0.13 -13.64
N LEU A 14 2.05 -1.03 -13.93
CA LEU A 14 1.86 -1.53 -15.29
C LEU A 14 1.18 -0.45 -16.14
N THR A 15 1.49 -0.41 -17.43
CA THR A 15 0.64 0.31 -18.39
C THR A 15 -0.75 -0.33 -18.42
N ARG A 16 -1.76 0.45 -18.82
CA ARG A 16 -3.16 -0.02 -18.91
C ARG A 16 -3.29 -1.18 -19.90
N GLU A 17 -2.57 -1.09 -21.00
CA GLU A 17 -2.54 -2.09 -22.06
C GLU A 17 -1.90 -3.39 -21.56
N ALA A 18 -0.80 -3.30 -20.81
CA ALA A 18 -0.18 -4.47 -20.18
C ALA A 18 -1.10 -5.12 -19.15
N ALA A 19 -1.81 -4.32 -18.35
CA ALA A 19 -2.77 -4.85 -17.39
C ALA A 19 -3.90 -5.63 -18.07
N ALA A 20 -4.42 -5.12 -19.20
CA ALA A 20 -5.42 -5.83 -20.02
C ALA A 20 -4.84 -7.09 -20.66
N GLN A 21 -3.62 -7.05 -21.22
CA GLN A 21 -2.95 -8.23 -21.81
C GLN A 21 -2.67 -9.33 -20.79
N LEU A 22 -2.43 -8.97 -19.53
CA LEU A 22 -2.26 -9.89 -18.41
C LEU A 22 -3.59 -10.40 -17.85
N GLY A 23 -4.73 -9.97 -18.38
CA GLY A 23 -6.06 -10.38 -17.94
C GLY A 23 -6.44 -9.85 -16.55
N LEU A 24 -5.78 -8.78 -16.09
CA LEU A 24 -6.08 -8.15 -14.81
C LEU A 24 -7.34 -7.28 -14.86
N VAL A 25 -7.61 -6.70 -16.02
CA VAL A 25 -8.77 -5.87 -16.34
C VAL A 25 -9.31 -6.28 -17.70
N GLU A 26 -10.61 -6.14 -17.92
CA GLU A 26 -11.24 -6.49 -19.21
C GLU A 26 -10.83 -5.52 -20.32
N THR A 27 -10.72 -4.23 -19.99
CA THR A 27 -10.40 -3.16 -20.92
C THR A 27 -9.30 -2.26 -20.36
N ALA A 28 -8.47 -1.69 -21.24
CA ALA A 28 -7.49 -0.67 -20.88
C ALA A 28 -8.20 0.68 -20.70
N ASP A 29 -8.69 0.94 -19.50
CA ASP A 29 -9.34 2.20 -19.11
C ASP A 29 -8.57 2.98 -18.04
N ASP A 30 -9.07 4.17 -17.72
CA ASP A 30 -8.44 5.10 -16.78
C ASP A 30 -8.90 4.92 -15.33
N GLY A 31 -9.85 4.02 -15.07
CA GLY A 31 -10.46 3.83 -13.76
C GLY A 31 -9.63 2.96 -12.82
N VAL A 32 -8.79 2.07 -13.36
CA VAL A 32 -8.02 1.10 -12.57
C VAL A 32 -6.55 1.08 -12.97
N ARG A 33 -5.67 0.96 -11.98
CA ARG A 33 -4.22 0.82 -12.19
C ARG A 33 -3.68 -0.39 -11.44
N ALA A 34 -2.76 -1.12 -12.07
CA ALA A 34 -2.13 -2.31 -11.49
C ALA A 34 -0.74 -1.97 -10.94
N ILE A 35 -0.59 -2.11 -9.62
CA ILE A 35 0.63 -1.80 -8.87
C ILE A 35 1.35 -3.09 -8.50
N ILE A 36 2.65 -3.20 -8.79
CA ILE A 36 3.48 -4.31 -8.33
C ILE A 36 3.68 -4.21 -6.82
N ILE A 37 3.32 -5.26 -6.09
CA ILE A 37 3.47 -5.30 -4.63
C ILE A 37 4.41 -6.41 -4.14
N THR A 38 4.93 -7.27 -5.02
CA THR A 38 6.05 -8.15 -4.71
C THR A 38 7.28 -7.35 -4.28
N HIS A 39 8.02 -7.86 -3.30
CA HIS A 39 9.25 -7.21 -2.82
C HIS A 39 10.33 -7.19 -3.90
N ASP A 40 11.16 -6.14 -3.88
CA ASP A 40 12.24 -5.93 -4.87
C ASP A 40 13.15 -7.18 -5.01
N CYS A 41 13.46 -7.88 -3.91
CA CYS A 41 14.28 -9.09 -3.91
C CYS A 41 13.58 -10.30 -4.55
N ASP A 42 12.26 -10.39 -4.43
CA ASP A 42 11.47 -11.55 -4.86
C ASP A 42 11.13 -11.47 -6.36
N ILE A 43 11.09 -10.26 -6.92
CA ILE A 43 10.82 -10.03 -8.36
C ILE A 43 11.80 -10.82 -9.24
N SER A 44 13.09 -10.78 -8.92
CA SER A 44 14.14 -11.48 -9.68
C SER A 44 14.52 -12.86 -9.12
N HIS A 45 13.97 -13.26 -7.97
CA HIS A 45 14.33 -14.51 -7.32
C HIS A 45 13.77 -15.73 -8.08
N GLU A 46 14.60 -16.74 -8.34
CA GLU A 46 14.23 -17.90 -9.18
C GLU A 46 13.22 -18.83 -8.51
N ALA A 47 13.23 -18.90 -7.16
CA ALA A 47 12.27 -19.69 -6.39
C ALA A 47 10.84 -19.12 -6.40
N GLU A 48 10.68 -17.85 -6.80
CA GLU A 48 9.38 -17.19 -6.88
C GLU A 48 8.85 -17.33 -8.31
N HIS A 49 7.73 -18.03 -8.49
CA HIS A 49 7.12 -18.24 -9.80
C HIS A 49 6.02 -17.23 -10.15
N CYS A 50 5.57 -16.48 -9.15
CA CYS A 50 4.53 -15.48 -9.28
C CYS A 50 5.01 -14.12 -8.79
N LEU A 51 4.46 -13.07 -9.39
CA LEU A 51 4.45 -11.72 -8.89
C LEU A 51 3.04 -11.43 -8.39
N GLU A 52 2.92 -10.55 -7.42
CA GLU A 52 1.65 -10.10 -6.88
C GLU A 52 1.48 -8.62 -7.26
N VAL A 53 0.29 -8.30 -7.77
CA VAL A 53 -0.12 -6.92 -8.04
C VAL A 53 -1.36 -6.59 -7.22
N ILE A 54 -1.59 -5.29 -6.98
CA ILE A 54 -2.87 -4.77 -6.51
C ILE A 54 -3.53 -3.97 -7.61
N LEU A 55 -4.82 -4.23 -7.85
CA LEU A 55 -5.67 -3.36 -8.65
C LEU A 55 -6.22 -2.26 -7.75
N ALA A 56 -5.89 -1.02 -8.12
CA ALA A 56 -6.23 0.18 -7.37
C ALA A 56 -7.12 1.09 -8.21
N ASP A 57 -8.16 1.62 -7.58
CA ASP A 57 -9.09 2.53 -8.21
C ASP A 57 -8.48 3.93 -8.31
N VAL A 58 -8.60 4.58 -9.46
CA VAL A 58 -8.20 5.98 -9.64
C VAL A 58 -9.27 6.87 -9.01
N ILE A 59 -8.88 7.66 -8.02
CA ILE A 59 -9.79 8.54 -7.27
C ILE A 59 -9.84 9.98 -7.79
N GLY A 60 -9.54 10.17 -9.09
CA GLY A 60 -9.75 11.42 -9.83
C GLY A 60 -9.22 12.69 -9.14
N ASP A 61 -9.97 13.79 -9.24
CA ASP A 61 -9.69 15.06 -8.55
C ASP A 61 -9.96 15.02 -7.04
N ALA A 62 -10.30 13.85 -6.47
CA ALA A 62 -10.56 13.74 -5.04
C ALA A 62 -9.25 13.98 -4.28
N THR A 63 -9.33 14.83 -3.27
CA THR A 63 -8.20 15.08 -2.38
C THR A 63 -7.86 13.84 -1.57
N LEU A 64 -6.57 13.68 -1.29
CA LEU A 64 -6.02 12.60 -0.47
C LEU A 64 -6.71 12.60 0.92
N ASP A 65 -7.53 11.59 1.22
CA ASP A 65 -8.17 11.45 2.53
C ASP A 65 -7.11 11.21 3.62
N PRO A 66 -6.95 12.12 4.61
CA PRO A 66 -5.96 11.99 5.67
C PRO A 66 -6.12 10.74 6.55
N GLN A 67 -7.30 10.12 6.58
CA GLN A 67 -7.60 8.88 7.31
C GLN A 67 -7.18 7.63 6.53
N LEU A 68 -7.12 7.74 5.21
CA LEU A 68 -6.68 6.67 4.30
C LEU A 68 -5.22 6.84 3.89
N SER A 69 -4.55 7.87 4.40
CA SER A 69 -3.14 8.17 4.15
C SER A 69 -2.23 7.60 5.24
N TYR A 70 -0.91 7.57 4.97
CA TYR A 70 0.11 7.17 5.94
C TYR A 70 -0.13 5.80 6.59
N ALA A 71 -0.74 4.86 5.86
CA ALA A 71 -1.06 3.51 6.35
C ALA A 71 -1.91 3.46 7.62
N LYS A 72 -2.63 4.53 7.98
CA LYS A 72 -3.49 4.60 9.18
C LYS A 72 -4.64 3.62 9.14
N ASN A 73 -5.25 3.47 7.97
CA ASN A 73 -6.32 2.50 7.76
C ASN A 73 -5.71 1.16 7.32
N PRO A 74 -5.91 0.08 8.10
CA PRO A 74 -5.28 -1.19 7.79
C PRO A 74 -5.87 -1.87 6.54
N ARG A 75 -7.06 -1.46 6.06
CA ARG A 75 -7.78 -2.13 4.95
C ARG A 75 -7.75 -1.37 3.63
N ARG A 76 -7.62 -0.05 3.70
CA ARG A 76 -7.63 0.88 2.55
C ARG A 76 -6.43 1.81 2.65
N LEU A 77 -5.84 2.18 1.52
CA LEU A 77 -4.74 3.15 1.44
C LEU A 77 -4.95 4.07 0.24
N HIS A 78 -4.88 5.38 0.44
CA HIS A 78 -4.69 6.34 -0.65
C HIS A 78 -3.19 6.53 -0.85
N LEU A 79 -2.73 6.26 -2.07
CA LEU A 79 -1.32 6.33 -2.45
C LEU A 79 -1.18 7.33 -3.61
N ALA A 80 -0.34 8.35 -3.41
CA ALA A 80 -0.09 9.39 -4.41
C ALA A 80 1.18 9.08 -5.21
N TYR A 81 1.02 9.10 -6.53
CA TYR A 81 2.09 9.03 -7.53
C TYR A 81 2.34 10.43 -8.09
N HIS A 82 3.60 10.71 -8.39
CA HIS A 82 3.99 11.91 -9.09
C HIS A 82 3.80 11.72 -10.59
N VAL A 83 3.19 12.71 -11.24
CA VAL A 83 3.02 12.81 -12.68
C VAL A 83 3.70 14.11 -13.10
N ALA A 84 4.61 14.06 -14.07
CA ALA A 84 5.34 15.25 -14.51
C ALA A 84 4.35 16.35 -14.96
N ASP A 85 4.55 17.57 -14.43
CA ASP A 85 3.79 18.78 -14.77
C ASP A 85 2.26 18.68 -14.60
N ARG A 86 1.77 17.75 -13.77
CA ARG A 86 0.33 17.54 -13.50
C ARG A 86 0.06 17.30 -12.02
N SER A 87 -1.23 17.38 -11.66
CA SER A 87 -1.71 16.94 -10.36
C SER A 87 -1.32 15.47 -10.11
N PRO A 88 -1.03 15.10 -8.84
CA PRO A 88 -0.65 13.74 -8.52
C PRO A 88 -1.77 12.75 -8.87
N LEU A 89 -1.39 11.59 -9.39
CA LEU A 89 -2.31 10.46 -9.57
C LEU A 89 -2.53 9.82 -8.19
N ILE A 90 -3.77 9.84 -7.71
CA ILE A 90 -4.11 9.24 -6.43
C ILE A 90 -4.83 7.92 -6.69
N LEU A 91 -4.31 6.86 -6.08
CA LEU A 91 -4.82 5.50 -6.19
C LEU A 91 -5.35 5.02 -4.84
N GLU A 92 -6.52 4.40 -4.84
CA GLU A 92 -7.05 3.70 -3.69
C GLU A 92 -6.72 2.21 -3.75
N LEU A 93 -5.90 1.75 -2.81
CA LEU A 93 -5.53 0.35 -2.68
C LEU A 93 -6.40 -0.33 -1.62
N ARG A 94 -6.74 -1.60 -1.92
CA ARG A 94 -7.45 -2.49 -1.00
C ARG A 94 -6.70 -3.81 -0.90
N HIS A 95 -6.49 -4.30 0.32
CA HIS A 95 -5.80 -5.59 0.51
C HIS A 95 -6.50 -6.78 -0.15
N GLY A 96 -7.81 -6.68 -0.39
CA GLY A 96 -8.59 -7.72 -1.07
C GLY A 96 -8.36 -7.80 -2.57
N ASN A 97 -7.86 -6.73 -3.20
CA ASN A 97 -7.74 -6.63 -4.66
C ASN A 97 -6.34 -7.06 -5.14
N ARG A 98 -5.84 -8.16 -4.58
CA ARG A 98 -4.52 -8.71 -4.92
C ARG A 98 -4.66 -9.80 -5.97
N HIS A 99 -3.79 -9.78 -6.95
CA HIS A 99 -3.81 -10.74 -8.05
C HIS A 99 -2.41 -11.31 -8.24
N PRO A 100 -2.24 -12.64 -8.20
CA PRO A 100 -1.01 -13.28 -8.62
C PRO A 100 -0.92 -13.26 -10.15
N ILE A 101 0.30 -13.08 -10.66
CA ILE A 101 0.64 -13.14 -12.08
C ILE A 101 1.84 -14.07 -12.21
N SER A 102 1.80 -15.05 -13.10
CA SER A 102 2.99 -15.88 -13.34
C SER A 102 4.12 -15.03 -13.92
N LYS A 103 5.36 -15.31 -13.51
CA LYS A 103 6.53 -14.59 -14.03
C LYS A 103 6.70 -14.76 -15.54
N ASP A 104 6.22 -15.85 -16.11
CA ASP A 104 6.27 -16.08 -17.56
C ASP A 104 5.31 -15.17 -18.31
N ALA A 105 4.07 -15.04 -17.83
CA ALA A 105 3.10 -14.10 -18.40
C ALA A 105 3.62 -12.66 -18.21
N PHE A 106 4.11 -12.33 -17.02
CA PHE A 106 4.66 -11.02 -16.73
C PHE A 106 5.84 -10.68 -17.63
N ALA A 107 6.82 -11.58 -17.79
CA ALA A 107 7.98 -11.34 -18.66
C ALA A 107 7.59 -11.14 -20.13
N LYS A 108 6.45 -11.69 -20.56
CA LYS A 108 5.99 -11.60 -21.95
C LYS A 108 5.14 -10.36 -22.23
N TYR A 109 4.29 -9.96 -21.29
CA TYR A 109 3.24 -8.96 -21.52
C TYR A 109 3.38 -7.70 -20.67
N ALA A 110 4.19 -7.70 -19.60
CA ALA A 110 4.32 -6.54 -18.73
C ALA A 110 5.08 -5.40 -19.43
N ALA A 111 4.54 -4.19 -19.32
CA ALA A 111 5.19 -2.95 -19.69
C ALA A 111 5.04 -1.96 -18.53
N ARG A 112 6.14 -1.28 -18.17
CA ARG A 112 6.16 -0.32 -17.07
C ARG A 112 5.61 1.02 -17.54
N ASP A 113 4.79 1.64 -16.71
CA ASP A 113 4.37 3.01 -16.94
C ASP A 113 5.40 4.00 -16.40
N ASP A 114 6.31 4.43 -17.27
CA ASP A 114 7.37 5.40 -16.94
C ASP A 114 6.88 6.86 -16.87
N SER A 115 5.61 7.13 -17.22
CA SER A 115 5.04 8.49 -17.16
C SER A 115 4.73 8.94 -15.73
N VAL A 116 4.78 8.00 -14.78
CA VAL A 116 4.43 8.18 -13.38
C VAL A 116 5.53 7.58 -12.51
N SER A 117 5.80 8.23 -11.38
CA SER A 117 6.78 7.72 -10.42
C SER A 117 6.22 7.70 -9.02
N LEU A 118 6.58 6.68 -8.24
CA LEU A 118 6.19 6.60 -6.84
C LEU A 118 7.24 7.34 -5.99
N PRO A 119 6.88 8.46 -5.32
CA PRO A 119 7.82 9.15 -4.44
C PRO A 119 8.32 8.25 -3.31
N THR A 120 9.55 8.49 -2.83
CA THR A 120 10.18 7.69 -1.77
C THR A 120 9.30 7.54 -0.52
N GLU A 121 8.65 8.62 -0.08
CA GLU A 121 7.74 8.59 1.06
C GLU A 121 6.49 7.74 0.79
N SER A 122 5.89 7.86 -0.39
CA SER A 122 4.77 7.01 -0.80
C SER A 122 5.18 5.54 -0.86
N LYS A 123 6.38 5.23 -1.37
CA LYS A 123 6.92 3.85 -1.39
C LYS A 123 7.12 3.31 0.03
N ARG A 124 7.58 4.13 0.97
CA ARG A 124 7.68 3.75 2.40
C ARG A 124 6.32 3.45 3.00
N VAL A 125 5.32 4.30 2.73
CA VAL A 125 3.94 4.11 3.19
C VAL A 125 3.33 2.83 2.61
N LEU A 126 3.54 2.56 1.32
CA LEU A 126 3.10 1.32 0.68
C LEU A 126 3.69 0.10 1.40
N LYS A 127 5.01 0.07 1.63
CA LYS A 127 5.69 -1.02 2.35
C LYS A 127 5.11 -1.22 3.76
N GLN A 128 4.93 -0.13 4.51
CA GLN A 128 4.37 -0.17 5.85
C GLN A 128 2.94 -0.72 5.86
N TRP A 129 2.10 -0.26 4.92
CA TRP A 129 0.72 -0.72 4.80
C TRP A 129 0.63 -2.20 4.40
N LEU A 130 1.46 -2.65 3.45
CA LEU A 130 1.54 -4.06 3.05
C LEU A 130 1.90 -4.95 4.25
N ALA A 131 2.90 -4.55 5.05
CA ALA A 131 3.33 -5.27 6.25
C ALA A 131 2.27 -5.24 7.36
N ALA A 132 1.56 -4.12 7.51
CA ALA A 132 0.54 -3.92 8.54
C ALA A 132 -0.61 -4.92 8.44
N ARG A 133 -0.83 -5.60 7.30
CA ARG A 133 -1.80 -6.71 7.20
C ARG A 133 -1.44 -7.89 8.12
N TYR A 134 -0.16 -8.24 8.18
CA TYR A 134 0.33 -9.40 8.93
C TYR A 134 0.69 -9.02 10.36
N GLY A 135 1.07 -7.77 10.59
CA GLY A 135 1.42 -7.25 11.90
C GLY A 135 0.24 -6.81 12.76
N ARG A 136 -1.03 -7.03 12.36
CA ARG A 136 -2.21 -6.57 13.12
C ARG A 136 -2.26 -7.29 14.46
N PRO A 137 -1.83 -6.66 15.56
CA PRO A 137 -1.95 -7.28 16.87
C PRO A 137 -3.42 -7.19 17.26
N ALA A 138 -4.05 -8.31 17.55
CA ALA A 138 -5.25 -8.27 18.36
C ALA A 138 -4.79 -8.04 19.80
N PHE A 139 -4.92 -6.81 20.29
CA PHE A 139 -4.66 -6.54 21.69
C PHE A 139 -5.74 -7.22 22.55
N PRO A 140 -5.41 -7.64 23.79
CA PRO A 140 -6.40 -8.16 24.71
C PRO A 140 -7.56 -7.18 24.88
N ASN A 141 -8.80 -7.68 24.96
CA ASN A 141 -10.00 -6.85 25.13
C ASN A 141 -9.87 -5.89 26.32
N ALA A 142 -9.19 -6.30 27.39
CA ALA A 142 -8.92 -5.45 28.55
C ALA A 142 -8.11 -4.19 28.19
N PHE A 143 -7.14 -4.30 27.28
CA PHE A 143 -6.35 -3.16 26.81
C PHE A 143 -7.18 -2.24 25.91
N GLU A 144 -7.91 -2.80 24.94
CA GLU A 144 -8.82 -2.05 24.06
C GLU A 144 -9.87 -1.26 24.85
N ASN A 145 -10.42 -1.88 25.91
CA ASN A 145 -11.35 -1.23 26.83
C ASN A 145 -10.71 -0.06 27.58
N ARG A 146 -9.44 -0.19 27.99
CA ARG A 146 -8.69 0.91 28.63
C ARG A 146 -8.43 2.06 27.65
N LEU A 147 -8.07 1.76 26.39
CA LEU A 147 -7.86 2.77 25.35
C LEU A 147 -9.16 3.51 24.97
N SER A 148 -10.28 2.81 25.03
CA SER A 148 -11.61 3.37 24.75
C SER A 148 -12.24 4.06 25.97
N LYS A 149 -11.61 3.97 27.16
CA LYS A 149 -12.09 4.68 28.34
C LYS A 149 -12.02 6.19 28.10
N ARG A 150 -13.08 6.91 28.49
CA ARG A 150 -13.10 8.37 28.43
C ARG A 150 -12.23 8.97 29.54
N SER A 151 -11.37 9.90 29.16
CA SER A 151 -10.66 10.82 30.04
C SER A 151 -11.09 12.24 29.70
N GLY A 152 -12.03 12.78 30.49
CA GLY A 152 -12.74 14.03 30.17
C GLY A 152 -13.66 13.87 28.94
N LYS A 153 -13.53 14.75 27.96
CA LYS A 153 -14.37 14.77 26.74
C LYS A 153 -13.92 13.80 25.63
N ARG A 154 -12.82 13.05 25.81
CA ARG A 154 -12.20 12.24 24.76
C ARG A 154 -11.82 10.86 25.29
N GLU A 155 -11.74 9.87 24.40
CA GLU A 155 -11.15 8.58 24.70
C GLU A 155 -9.62 8.69 24.81
N VAL A 156 -8.98 7.83 25.60
CA VAL A 156 -7.52 7.81 25.77
C VAL A 156 -6.80 7.69 24.42
N LYS A 157 -7.29 6.83 23.51
CA LYS A 157 -6.71 6.68 22.16
C LYS A 157 -6.70 7.98 21.36
N ASN A 158 -7.74 8.81 21.49
CA ASN A 158 -7.82 10.10 20.79
C ASN A 158 -6.87 11.13 21.40
N TRP A 159 -6.58 11.01 22.69
CA TRP A 159 -5.56 11.83 23.36
C TRP A 159 -4.16 11.49 22.88
N ILE A 160 -3.82 10.19 22.82
CA ILE A 160 -2.54 9.70 22.29
C ILE A 160 -2.37 10.18 20.84
N ALA A 161 -3.38 9.97 19.99
CA ALA A 161 -3.34 10.39 18.59
C ALA A 161 -3.03 11.89 18.43
N ARG A 162 -3.64 12.75 19.25
CA ARG A 162 -3.38 14.21 19.21
C ARG A 162 -1.95 14.58 19.63
N ILE A 163 -1.40 13.92 20.66
CA ILE A 163 -0.03 14.19 21.10
C ILE A 163 0.97 13.82 20.00
N LEU A 164 0.70 12.71 19.29
CA LEU A 164 1.58 12.21 18.25
C LEU A 164 1.40 12.92 16.90
N GLU A 165 0.27 13.59 16.67
CA GLU A 165 -0.08 14.21 15.39
C GLU A 165 1.02 15.08 14.76
N PRO A 166 1.72 15.98 15.50
CA PRO A 166 2.77 16.83 14.92
C PRO A 166 3.96 16.03 14.38
N GLU A 167 4.29 14.91 15.02
CA GLU A 167 5.48 14.09 14.71
C GLU A 167 5.13 12.79 13.97
N ALA A 168 3.84 12.55 13.68
CA ALA A 168 3.35 11.27 13.17
C ALA A 168 4.05 10.81 11.89
N ARG A 169 4.51 11.74 11.05
CA ARG A 169 5.25 11.43 9.81
C ARG A 169 6.62 10.77 10.05
N HIS A 170 7.20 10.97 11.25
CA HIS A 170 8.50 10.44 11.66
C HIS A 170 8.39 9.18 12.53
N LEU A 171 7.17 8.78 12.90
CA LEU A 171 6.92 7.61 13.76
C LEU A 171 6.59 6.38 12.91
N VAL A 172 7.33 5.29 13.15
CA VAL A 172 7.09 3.99 12.47
C VAL A 172 6.06 3.14 13.20
N GLY A 173 5.98 3.28 14.52
CA GLY A 173 5.02 2.54 15.34
C GLY A 173 5.07 2.97 16.80
N LEU A 174 4.01 2.60 17.54
CA LEU A 174 3.91 2.76 18.98
C LEU A 174 3.87 1.37 19.60
N PHE A 175 4.83 1.07 20.47
CA PHE A 175 4.92 -0.23 21.13
C PHE A 175 4.34 -0.13 22.53
N PHE A 176 3.45 -1.06 22.86
CA PHE A 176 2.88 -1.20 24.19
C PHE A 176 3.39 -2.50 24.81
N ASP A 177 4.05 -2.37 25.96
CA ASP A 177 4.30 -3.51 26.83
C ASP A 177 3.04 -3.77 27.67
N LEU A 178 2.42 -4.93 27.45
CA LEU A 178 1.20 -5.35 28.14
C LEU A 178 1.49 -6.25 29.34
N GLY A 179 2.77 -6.52 29.64
CA GLY A 179 3.20 -7.48 30.67
C GLY A 179 2.82 -8.92 30.33
N ALA A 180 2.93 -9.81 31.33
CA ALA A 180 2.73 -11.26 31.19
C ALA A 180 1.28 -11.72 30.93
N GLN A 181 0.35 -10.82 30.62
CA GLN A 181 -1.03 -11.17 30.28
C GLN A 181 -1.18 -11.27 28.75
N ARG A 182 -0.78 -12.42 28.22
CA ARG A 182 -1.24 -12.95 26.93
C ARG A 182 -2.29 -14.01 27.16
#